data_AF-A0A0G4NW99-F1
#
_entry.id   AF-A0A0G4NW99-F1
#
_cell.length_a   1.000
_cell.length_b   1.000
_cell.length_c   1.000
_cell.angle_alpha   90.00
_cell.angle_beta   90.00
_cell.angle_gamma   90.00
#
_symmetry.space_group_name_H-M   'P 1'
#
loop_
_entity.id
_entity.type
_entity.pdbx_description
1 polymer ?
#
loop_
_entity_poly.entity_id
_entity_poly.type
_entity_poly.pdbx_seq_one_letter_code
_entity_poly.pdbx_strand_id
1 'polypeptide(L)'
;MEIGTLPAYDLYHKFSHGIKSRSLSACLRCRRQKLKCGGPSKIPCQRCRVSNAECVFVPPKAAQPVSAGSDIEAKTALLQQRLDLVERELRLEIENLRAEVARSSHNSNTGFSPTLPSQREPAALSVAETYISSSNIDSPIIATDSEWDELYEFFFTNCRTVVSVIDDQLYSPGETVKNHPFMSAVICAIASRAVRPAKYQEYVAAVDKLITHTFQGPVPDLLALQAMIVFVTWTGRTRLIGYIVSVATELKLHEAAIIIGDQETEYTPDLVGRARTWFTLCCLDLQTNISRPFVINNMRDYLPYAKYIAMSPHHRPVDDRIRAYIKGFTITGDLKRQLKSSQLTANPLLQEVVDLFTSSDELVDQWFHEINNNIHPLYQTFPERQDRNRLLMPFAFMKLYINGLALQGVGSAEDLSSDPARIEFIQRALDSASLMIQTQYESHEFRRSFHYTMDYFGTPTYYAISFIFKALPLAYNFVDSQRLLARVRQAAQMFQQGGALDAANELRQGVDRIGALTQTVLSPESLENPGAEIPLNILFDIPSFIDEMAWDDDFPTLGMFPSV
;
A
#
# COMPACT_ATOMS: atom_id res chain seq x y z
N MET A 1 -14.39 32.06 -15.18
CA MET A 1 -13.62 31.17 -16.08
C MET A 1 -12.72 30.35 -15.19
N GLU A 2 -13.24 29.19 -14.80
CA GLU A 2 -12.64 28.24 -13.88
C GLU A 2 -11.62 27.39 -14.64
N ILE A 3 -10.40 27.30 -14.11
CA ILE A 3 -9.35 26.38 -14.56
C ILE A 3 -9.23 25.34 -13.45
N GLY A 4 -9.53 24.09 -13.79
CA GLY A 4 -9.65 22.97 -12.87
C GLY A 4 -8.32 22.58 -12.25
N THR A 5 -8.25 22.68 -10.93
CA THR A 5 -7.22 22.11 -10.06
C THR A 5 -7.55 20.65 -9.74
N LEU A 6 -6.59 19.76 -9.95
CA LEU A 6 -6.70 18.34 -9.62
C LEU A 6 -6.51 18.11 -8.11
N PRO A 7 -7.28 17.22 -7.46
CA PRO A 7 -7.39 17.22 -6.01
C PRO A 7 -6.33 16.33 -5.32
N ALA A 8 -5.28 16.96 -4.78
CA ALA A 8 -4.46 16.41 -3.68
C ALA A 8 -5.14 16.56 -2.30
N TYR A 9 -6.48 16.66 -2.26
CA TYR A 9 -7.19 17.36 -1.18
C TYR A 9 -7.65 16.54 0.02
N ASP A 10 -7.29 15.25 0.16
CA ASP A 10 -7.83 14.42 1.26
C ASP A 10 -6.80 13.90 2.28
N LEU A 11 -5.57 14.43 2.26
CA LEU A 11 -4.56 14.16 3.30
C LEU A 11 -4.13 15.40 4.12
N TYR A 12 -4.63 16.59 3.80
CA TYR A 12 -4.09 17.85 4.33
C TYR A 12 -5.02 18.68 5.25
N HIS A 13 -6.24 18.22 5.57
CA HIS A 13 -7.12 18.93 6.51
C HIS A 13 -7.29 18.23 7.87
N LYS A 14 -6.21 18.18 8.63
CA LYS A 14 -6.20 18.18 10.11
C LYS A 14 -4.80 18.68 10.51
N PHE A 15 -4.71 19.39 11.63
CA PHE A 15 -3.47 19.93 12.24
C PHE A 15 -3.07 21.36 11.88
N SER A 16 -3.89 22.32 12.31
CA SER A 16 -3.38 23.57 12.91
C SER A 16 -4.48 24.28 13.74
N HIS A 17 -4.88 23.72 14.87
CA HIS A 17 -5.49 24.50 15.96
C HIS A 17 -5.17 23.84 17.30
N GLY A 18 -4.61 24.63 18.21
CA GLY A 18 -4.20 24.21 19.53
C GLY A 18 -5.28 23.46 20.30
N ILE A 19 -4.83 22.63 21.25
CA ILE A 19 -5.63 21.80 22.14
C ILE A 19 -6.80 22.61 22.69
N LYS A 20 -7.99 22.39 22.12
CA LYS A 20 -9.27 22.71 22.74
C LYS A 20 -10.00 21.40 22.88
N SER A 21 -10.37 21.04 24.12
CA SER A 21 -11.05 19.77 24.40
C SER A 21 -12.24 19.58 23.45
N ARG A 22 -12.27 18.45 22.73
CA ARG A 22 -13.29 18.13 21.70
C ARG A 22 -14.72 18.20 22.22
N SER A 23 -14.91 18.26 23.53
CA SER A 23 -16.18 18.13 24.22
C SER A 23 -16.97 19.42 24.39
N LEU A 24 -16.47 20.58 23.93
CA LEU A 24 -17.18 21.88 24.01
C LEU A 24 -17.63 22.44 22.64
N SER A 25 -17.64 21.61 21.58
CA SER A 25 -17.91 22.08 20.21
C SER A 25 -19.38 22.44 19.90
N ALA A 26 -20.35 22.01 20.72
CA ALA A 26 -21.77 22.25 20.49
C ALA A 26 -22.57 22.39 21.80
N CYS A 27 -23.54 23.33 21.82
CA CYS A 27 -24.45 23.50 22.94
C CYS A 27 -25.44 22.32 23.08
N LEU A 28 -26.04 22.17 24.27
CA LEU A 28 -26.98 21.08 24.55
C LEU A 28 -28.17 21.03 23.59
N ARG A 29 -28.72 22.18 23.21
CA ARG A 29 -29.87 22.26 22.29
C ARG A 29 -29.52 21.78 20.89
N CYS A 30 -28.43 22.28 20.32
CA CYS A 30 -27.96 21.83 19.00
C CYS A 30 -27.58 20.34 19.00
N ARG A 31 -27.03 19.82 20.11
CA ARG A 31 -26.80 18.38 20.28
C ARG A 31 -28.09 17.58 20.28
N ARG A 32 -29.08 17.96 21.10
CA ARG A 32 -30.38 17.26 21.16
C ARG A 32 -31.09 17.23 19.82
N GLN A 33 -30.98 18.30 19.04
CA GLN A 33 -31.60 18.39 17.71
C GLN A 33 -30.73 17.81 16.58
N LYS A 34 -29.51 17.33 16.87
CA LYS A 34 -28.52 16.85 15.88
C LYS A 34 -28.20 17.89 14.78
N LEU A 35 -28.17 19.16 15.13
CA LEU A 35 -27.90 20.28 14.21
C LEU A 35 -26.49 20.84 14.42
N LYS A 36 -25.87 21.37 13.35
CA LYS A 36 -24.56 22.03 13.41
C LYS A 36 -24.62 23.25 14.34
N CYS A 37 -23.78 23.26 15.38
CA CYS A 37 -23.68 24.37 16.33
C CYS A 37 -22.57 25.33 15.91
N GLY A 38 -22.76 26.64 16.13
CA GLY A 38 -21.73 27.66 15.86
C GLY A 38 -20.56 27.67 16.84
N GLY A 39 -20.52 26.74 17.80
CA GLY A 39 -19.48 26.65 18.83
C GLY A 39 -19.62 27.70 19.94
N PRO A 40 -18.73 27.67 20.94
CA PRO A 40 -18.81 28.51 22.14
C PRO A 40 -18.23 29.92 21.94
N SER A 41 -17.73 30.26 20.74
CA SER A 41 -17.09 31.55 20.45
C SER A 41 -18.04 32.74 20.57
N LYS A 42 -19.35 32.54 20.40
CA LYS A 42 -20.42 33.53 20.67
C LYS A 42 -21.63 32.83 21.29
N ILE A 43 -21.90 33.09 22.57
CA ILE A 43 -23.06 32.56 23.31
C ILE A 43 -24.12 33.69 23.42
N PRO A 44 -25.40 33.44 23.07
CA PRO A 44 -25.95 32.22 22.50
C PRO A 44 -25.47 32.02 21.05
N CYS A 45 -25.27 30.75 20.65
CA CYS A 45 -24.86 30.41 19.29
C CYS A 45 -25.89 30.93 18.28
N GLN A 46 -25.47 31.18 17.03
CA GLN A 46 -26.30 31.84 16.00
C GLN A 46 -27.70 31.24 15.88
N ARG A 47 -27.83 29.91 15.95
CA ARG A 47 -29.11 29.21 15.85
C ARG A 47 -29.99 29.37 17.11
N CYS A 48 -29.39 29.33 18.29
CA CYS A 48 -30.12 29.55 19.53
C CYS A 48 -30.56 31.02 19.67
N ARG A 49 -29.78 31.95 19.11
CA ARG A 49 -30.14 33.38 19.02
C ARG A 49 -31.38 33.61 18.15
N VAL A 50 -31.42 33.02 16.95
CA VAL A 50 -32.57 33.17 16.03
C VAL A 50 -33.84 32.55 16.61
N SER A 51 -33.74 31.40 17.28
CA SER A 51 -34.90 30.76 17.90
C SER A 51 -35.28 31.33 19.27
N ASN A 52 -34.60 32.36 19.75
CA ASN A 52 -34.69 32.88 21.12
C ASN A 52 -34.73 31.77 22.20
N ALA A 53 -33.84 30.80 22.08
CA ALA A 53 -33.81 29.61 22.92
C ALA A 53 -32.52 29.50 23.74
N GLU A 54 -32.62 28.83 24.88
CA GLU A 54 -31.51 28.66 25.82
C GLU A 54 -30.31 27.93 25.19
N CYS A 55 -29.10 28.49 25.38
CA CYS A 55 -27.87 28.01 24.76
C CYS A 55 -26.80 27.70 25.81
N VAL A 56 -26.79 26.47 26.32
CA VAL A 56 -25.87 26.04 27.38
C VAL A 56 -24.78 25.12 26.81
N PHE A 57 -23.52 25.42 27.12
CA PHE A 57 -22.37 24.53 26.88
C PHE A 57 -21.93 23.96 28.22
N VAL A 58 -21.83 22.63 28.30
CA VAL A 58 -21.42 21.94 29.54
C VAL A 58 -20.15 21.14 29.24
N PRO A 59 -19.05 21.34 29.98
CA PRO A 59 -17.88 20.47 29.89
C PRO A 59 -18.23 19.05 30.35
N PRO A 60 -17.61 18.01 29.79
CA PRO A 60 -17.84 16.64 30.24
C PRO A 60 -17.36 16.52 31.69
N LYS A 61 -18.14 15.83 32.53
CA LYS A 61 -17.70 15.50 33.89
C LYS A 61 -16.38 14.73 33.79
N ALA A 62 -15.36 15.19 34.50
CA ALA A 62 -14.17 14.39 34.74
C ALA A 62 -14.61 13.07 35.37
N ALA A 63 -14.19 11.94 34.80
CA ALA A 63 -14.44 10.64 35.39
C ALA A 63 -13.74 10.62 36.76
N GLN A 64 -14.51 10.51 37.84
CA GLN A 64 -13.95 10.19 39.14
C GLN A 64 -13.51 8.71 39.12
N PRO A 65 -12.41 8.36 39.80
CA PRO A 65 -11.99 6.97 39.93
C PRO A 65 -13.03 6.24 40.78
N VAL A 66 -13.87 5.44 40.14
CA VAL A 66 -14.85 4.59 40.82
C VAL A 66 -14.15 3.28 41.18
N SER A 67 -14.20 2.91 42.45
CA SER A 67 -13.62 1.69 43.01
C SER A 67 -14.05 0.46 42.22
N ALA A 68 -13.08 -0.11 41.49
CA ALA A 68 -13.21 -1.32 40.69
C ALA A 68 -13.31 -2.55 41.61
N GLY A 69 -14.30 -3.40 41.34
CA GLY A 69 -14.48 -4.69 42.01
C GLY A 69 -15.86 -5.27 41.71
N SER A 70 -16.89 -4.76 42.39
CA SER A 70 -18.20 -5.44 42.45
C SER A 70 -19.11 -5.24 41.23
N ASP A 71 -18.94 -4.17 40.45
CA ASP A 71 -19.90 -3.80 39.39
C ASP A 71 -19.57 -4.40 38.01
N ILE A 72 -18.35 -4.93 37.85
CA ILE A 72 -17.93 -5.61 36.61
C ILE A 72 -18.40 -7.06 36.62
N GLU A 73 -18.27 -7.76 37.76
CA GLU A 73 -18.74 -9.14 37.94
C GLU A 73 -20.26 -9.24 37.81
N ALA A 74 -21.03 -8.29 38.35
CA ALA A 74 -22.47 -8.25 38.18
C ALA A 74 -22.89 -8.05 36.71
N LYS A 75 -22.16 -7.20 35.96
CA LYS A 75 -22.41 -6.97 34.53
C LYS A 75 -21.98 -8.16 33.66
N THR A 76 -20.87 -8.82 34.00
CA THR A 76 -20.46 -10.04 33.29
C THR A 76 -21.41 -11.20 33.57
N ALA A 77 -21.88 -11.38 34.81
CA ALA A 77 -22.90 -12.37 35.14
C ALA A 77 -24.22 -12.11 34.40
N LEU A 78 -24.67 -10.86 34.30
CA LEU A 78 -25.88 -10.49 33.56
C LEU A 78 -25.72 -10.72 32.05
N LEU A 79 -24.53 -10.44 31.48
CA LEU A 79 -24.25 -10.70 30.08
C LEU A 79 -24.20 -12.20 29.78
N GLN A 80 -23.60 -13.00 30.68
CA GLN A 80 -23.58 -14.46 30.57
C GLN A 80 -25.01 -15.02 30.57
N GLN A 81 -25.86 -14.55 31.50
CA GLN A 81 -27.25 -14.97 31.57
C GLN A 81 -28.06 -14.62 30.31
N ARG A 82 -27.78 -13.46 29.68
CA ARG A 82 -28.41 -13.09 28.40
C ARG A 82 -27.90 -13.95 27.25
N LEU A 83 -26.62 -14.33 27.25
CA LEU A 83 -26.05 -15.21 26.23
C LEU A 83 -26.70 -16.60 26.28
N ASP A 84 -26.87 -17.15 27.50
CA ASP A 84 -27.50 -18.47 27.71
C ASP A 84 -28.98 -18.51 27.32
N LEU A 85 -29.67 -17.36 27.37
CA LEU A 85 -31.04 -17.23 26.89
C LEU A 85 -31.08 -17.24 25.36
N VAL A 86 -30.21 -16.45 24.71
CA VAL A 86 -30.12 -16.39 23.25
C VAL A 86 -29.69 -17.73 22.66
N GLU A 87 -28.75 -18.43 23.30
CA GLU A 87 -28.29 -19.75 22.85
C GLU A 87 -29.43 -20.79 22.92
N ARG A 88 -30.27 -20.75 23.96
CA ARG A 88 -31.46 -21.61 24.05
C ARG A 88 -32.49 -21.30 22.97
N GLU A 89 -32.72 -20.02 22.69
CA GLU A 89 -33.66 -19.59 21.66
C GLU A 89 -33.20 -20.05 20.27
N LEU A 90 -31.89 -19.90 19.96
CA LEU A 90 -31.31 -20.41 18.72
C LEU A 90 -31.40 -21.94 18.60
N ARG A 91 -31.19 -22.69 19.69
CA ARG A 91 -31.32 -24.16 19.67
C ARG A 91 -32.75 -24.60 19.34
N LEU A 92 -33.75 -23.95 19.94
CA LEU A 92 -35.16 -24.23 19.66
C LEU A 92 -35.53 -23.89 18.21
N GLU A 93 -34.99 -22.79 17.68
CA GLU A 93 -35.22 -22.40 16.29
C GLU A 93 -34.60 -23.42 15.31
N ILE A 94 -33.41 -23.92 15.61
CA ILE A 94 -32.76 -24.97 14.81
C ILE A 94 -33.57 -26.28 14.85
N GLU A 95 -34.11 -26.66 16.01
CA GLU A 95 -34.97 -27.84 16.12
C GLU A 95 -36.28 -27.69 15.36
N ASN A 96 -36.91 -26.50 15.41
CA ASN A 96 -38.10 -26.19 14.64
C ASN A 96 -37.83 -26.26 13.13
N LEU A 97 -36.73 -25.66 12.66
CA LEU A 97 -36.33 -25.72 11.24
C LEU A 97 -36.04 -27.16 10.80
N ARG A 98 -35.41 -27.98 11.65
CA ARG A 98 -35.20 -29.41 11.37
C ARG A 98 -36.50 -30.19 11.30
N ALA A 99 -37.47 -29.90 12.18
CA ALA A 99 -38.80 -30.49 12.13
C ALA A 99 -39.58 -30.05 10.88
N GLU A 100 -39.44 -28.80 10.44
CA GLU A 100 -40.02 -28.26 9.20
C GLU A 100 -39.49 -29.01 7.95
N VAL A 101 -38.18 -29.26 7.91
CA VAL A 101 -37.51 -29.99 6.82
C VAL A 101 -37.89 -31.48 6.84
N ALA A 102 -38.03 -32.08 8.02
CA ALA A 102 -38.49 -33.46 8.17
C ALA A 102 -39.96 -33.62 7.73
N ARG A 103 -40.84 -32.65 8.07
CA ARG A 103 -42.23 -32.60 7.60
C ARG A 103 -42.32 -32.41 6.08
N SER A 104 -41.41 -31.64 5.50
CA SER A 104 -41.33 -31.43 4.04
C SER A 104 -40.82 -32.67 3.29
N SER A 105 -40.08 -33.56 3.96
CA SER A 105 -39.58 -34.82 3.39
C SER A 105 -40.59 -35.97 3.38
N HIS A 106 -41.73 -35.83 4.06
CA HIS A 106 -42.81 -36.84 4.07
C HIS A 106 -43.93 -36.59 3.05
N ASN A 107 -43.89 -35.47 2.29
CA ASN A 107 -44.98 -35.09 1.39
C ASN A 107 -44.66 -35.22 -0.12
N SER A 108 -43.58 -35.89 -0.49
CA SER A 108 -43.24 -36.20 -1.88
C SER A 108 -42.99 -37.69 -2.06
N ASN A 109 -44.07 -38.47 -1.98
CA ASN A 109 -44.10 -39.84 -2.48
C ASN A 109 -45.38 -40.07 -3.32
N THR A 110 -45.38 -39.58 -4.56
CA THR A 110 -46.14 -40.20 -5.65
C THR A 110 -45.28 -40.26 -6.91
N GLY A 111 -44.63 -41.41 -7.09
CA GLY A 111 -44.48 -42.09 -8.38
C GLY A 111 -43.39 -41.59 -9.34
N PHE A 112 -42.19 -42.17 -9.25
CA PHE A 112 -41.69 -43.08 -10.29
C PHE A 112 -40.46 -43.85 -9.80
N SER A 113 -40.49 -45.18 -9.94
CA SER A 113 -39.37 -46.10 -9.64
C SER A 113 -38.75 -46.60 -10.98
N PRO A 114 -37.76 -47.51 -10.98
CA PRO A 114 -36.34 -47.14 -11.02
C PRO A 114 -35.55 -47.87 -12.12
N THR A 115 -34.39 -47.35 -12.51
CA THR A 115 -33.30 -48.20 -13.04
C THR A 115 -31.95 -47.54 -12.78
N LEU A 116 -31.13 -48.20 -11.94
CA LEU A 116 -29.68 -48.07 -11.87
C LEU A 116 -29.08 -49.18 -12.77
N PRO A 117 -27.85 -49.07 -13.33
CA PRO A 117 -26.66 -48.82 -12.50
C PRO A 117 -25.45 -48.09 -13.13
N SER A 118 -24.57 -47.63 -12.23
CA SER A 118 -23.10 -47.64 -12.33
C SER A 118 -22.44 -46.91 -13.52
N GLN A 119 -21.79 -45.77 -13.24
CA GLN A 119 -20.33 -45.64 -13.22
C GLN A 119 -19.97 -44.20 -12.79
N ARG A 120 -18.97 -44.09 -11.90
CA ARG A 120 -18.32 -42.84 -11.53
C ARG A 120 -17.25 -42.53 -12.57
N GLU A 121 -17.39 -41.39 -13.24
CA GLU A 121 -16.28 -40.65 -13.84
C GLU A 121 -16.23 -39.25 -13.19
N PRO A 122 -15.04 -38.67 -12.96
CA PRO A 122 -14.90 -37.34 -12.40
C PRO A 122 -15.29 -36.30 -13.45
N ALA A 123 -16.42 -35.63 -13.24
CA ALA A 123 -16.88 -34.58 -14.14
C ALA A 123 -15.91 -33.39 -14.11
N ALA A 124 -15.33 -33.11 -15.27
CA ALA A 124 -14.59 -31.90 -15.59
C ALA A 124 -15.36 -30.63 -15.15
N LEU A 125 -14.61 -29.64 -14.69
CA LEU A 125 -15.07 -28.27 -14.46
C LEU A 125 -15.57 -27.67 -15.80
N SER A 126 -16.85 -27.87 -16.09
CA SER A 126 -17.60 -27.09 -17.08
C SER A 126 -18.35 -26.01 -16.31
N VAL A 127 -17.67 -24.90 -16.05
CA VAL A 127 -18.35 -23.65 -15.72
C VAL A 127 -18.81 -23.06 -17.04
N ALA A 128 -20.12 -23.11 -17.30
CA ALA A 128 -20.72 -22.38 -18.41
C ALA A 128 -20.60 -20.89 -18.10
N GLU A 129 -19.54 -20.27 -18.61
CA GLU A 129 -19.32 -18.84 -18.57
C GLU A 129 -20.39 -18.15 -19.43
N THR A 130 -21.32 -17.46 -18.77
CA THR A 130 -22.13 -16.46 -19.47
C THR A 130 -21.28 -15.18 -19.56
N TYR A 131 -20.23 -15.22 -20.37
CA TYR A 131 -19.50 -14.01 -20.74
C TYR A 131 -20.32 -13.19 -21.71
N ILE A 132 -20.37 -11.88 -21.47
CA ILE A 132 -20.85 -10.93 -22.47
C ILE A 132 -19.86 -10.96 -23.62
N SER A 133 -20.30 -11.44 -24.78
CA SER A 133 -19.70 -11.09 -26.06
C SER A 133 -19.60 -9.56 -26.11
N SER A 134 -18.41 -9.03 -26.38
CA SER A 134 -17.96 -7.63 -26.31
C SER A 134 -18.76 -6.59 -27.13
N SER A 135 -20.00 -6.87 -27.51
CA SER A 135 -20.75 -6.14 -28.52
C SER A 135 -21.81 -5.16 -27.99
N ASN A 136 -21.90 -4.88 -26.69
CA ASN A 136 -22.94 -3.96 -26.14
C ASN A 136 -22.45 -2.99 -25.05
N ILE A 137 -21.15 -2.74 -24.97
CA ILE A 137 -20.66 -1.48 -24.40
C ILE A 137 -20.38 -0.62 -25.63
N ASP A 138 -21.08 0.50 -25.80
CA ASP A 138 -20.65 1.59 -26.68
C ASP A 138 -19.21 1.92 -26.28
N SER A 139 -18.25 1.27 -26.93
CA SER A 139 -16.85 1.42 -26.62
C SER A 139 -16.53 2.84 -27.06
N PRO A 140 -16.22 3.78 -26.15
CA PRO A 140 -15.64 5.01 -26.62
C PRO A 140 -14.28 4.56 -27.15
N ILE A 141 -14.12 4.49 -28.47
CA ILE A 141 -12.80 4.46 -29.07
C ILE A 141 -12.22 5.85 -28.73
N ILE A 142 -11.52 5.94 -27.60
CA ILE A 142 -11.05 7.23 -27.05
C ILE A 142 -9.93 7.80 -27.94
N ALA A 143 -9.19 6.91 -28.61
CA ALA A 143 -8.05 7.24 -29.45
C ALA A 143 -8.31 6.86 -30.91
N THR A 144 -7.94 7.73 -31.85
CA THR A 144 -7.79 7.33 -33.28
C THR A 144 -6.74 6.22 -33.43
N ASP A 145 -6.76 5.44 -34.52
CA ASP A 145 -5.76 4.36 -34.72
C ASP A 145 -4.32 4.86 -34.60
N SER A 146 -4.01 6.00 -35.24
CA SER A 146 -2.67 6.61 -35.14
C SER A 146 -2.33 7.11 -33.73
N GLU A 147 -3.32 7.51 -32.93
CA GLU A 147 -3.11 7.90 -31.54
C GLU A 147 -2.88 6.69 -30.63
N TRP A 148 -3.62 5.60 -30.88
CA TRP A 148 -3.40 4.34 -30.18
C TRP A 148 -1.97 3.84 -30.40
N ASP A 149 -1.50 3.79 -31.65
CA ASP A 149 -0.17 3.25 -31.97
C ASP A 149 0.96 4.02 -31.25
N GLU A 150 0.88 5.36 -31.20
CA GLU A 150 1.85 6.19 -30.46
C GLU A 150 1.81 5.92 -28.95
N LEU A 151 0.60 5.91 -28.35
CA LEU A 151 0.42 5.73 -26.91
C LEU A 151 0.83 4.32 -26.46
N TYR A 152 0.44 3.31 -27.23
CA TYR A 152 0.77 1.92 -26.97
C TYR A 152 2.28 1.68 -27.10
N GLU A 153 2.93 2.18 -28.14
CA GLU A 153 4.39 2.04 -28.32
C GLU A 153 5.16 2.68 -27.17
N PHE A 154 4.73 3.88 -26.75
CA PHE A 154 5.33 4.55 -25.58
C PHE A 154 5.13 3.72 -24.31
N PHE A 155 3.92 3.23 -24.04
CA PHE A 155 3.61 2.40 -22.87
C PHE A 155 4.44 1.11 -22.86
N PHE A 156 4.46 0.41 -23.98
CA PHE A 156 5.14 -0.87 -24.10
C PHE A 156 6.65 -0.71 -23.92
N THR A 157 7.23 0.36 -24.46
CA THR A 157 8.66 0.62 -24.33
C THR A 157 9.05 1.11 -22.93
N ASN A 158 8.27 2.02 -22.33
CA ASN A 158 8.71 2.78 -21.17
C ASN A 158 7.96 2.44 -19.86
N CYS A 159 6.75 1.88 -19.95
CA CYS A 159 5.85 1.75 -18.81
C CYS A 159 5.60 0.29 -18.38
N ARG A 160 5.60 -0.67 -19.32
CA ARG A 160 5.14 -2.06 -19.06
C ARG A 160 5.84 -2.75 -17.88
N THR A 161 7.07 -2.33 -17.58
CA THR A 161 7.92 -2.91 -16.53
C THR A 161 8.09 -2.05 -15.29
N VAL A 162 7.42 -0.91 -15.18
CA VAL A 162 7.62 0.05 -14.06
C VAL A 162 7.16 -0.54 -12.72
N VAL A 163 6.00 -1.22 -12.72
CA VAL A 163 5.47 -1.84 -11.51
C VAL A 163 5.98 -3.27 -11.40
N SER A 164 6.90 -3.51 -10.47
CA SER A 164 7.68 -4.75 -10.38
C SER A 164 6.85 -6.03 -10.16
N VAL A 165 5.69 -5.92 -9.53
CA VAL A 165 4.81 -7.07 -9.20
C VAL A 165 3.69 -7.30 -10.21
N ILE A 166 3.65 -6.52 -11.30
CA ILE A 166 2.71 -6.70 -12.41
C ILE A 166 3.42 -7.39 -13.57
N ASP A 167 2.73 -8.35 -14.18
CA ASP A 167 3.24 -9.15 -15.29
C ASP A 167 3.34 -8.30 -16.56
N ASP A 168 4.52 -8.26 -17.20
CA ASP A 168 4.74 -7.51 -18.43
C ASP A 168 4.16 -8.21 -19.67
N GLN A 169 3.86 -9.51 -19.57
CA GLN A 169 3.13 -10.25 -20.62
C GLN A 169 1.64 -9.94 -20.64
N LEU A 170 1.11 -9.25 -19.62
CA LEU A 170 -0.28 -8.78 -19.59
C LEU A 170 -0.61 -7.87 -20.80
N TYR A 171 0.41 -7.22 -21.33
CA TYR A 171 0.31 -6.23 -22.40
C TYR A 171 0.81 -6.77 -23.75
N SER A 172 0.86 -8.09 -23.94
CA SER A 172 1.39 -8.67 -25.19
C SER A 172 0.72 -8.04 -26.43
N PRO A 173 1.53 -7.68 -27.47
CA PRO A 173 0.99 -7.05 -28.67
C PRO A 173 -0.05 -7.92 -29.34
N GLY A 174 -1.24 -7.37 -29.54
CA GLY A 174 -2.33 -8.09 -30.21
C GLY A 174 -3.62 -7.31 -30.24
N GLU A 175 -4.49 -7.69 -31.18
CA GLU A 175 -5.84 -7.11 -31.33
C GLU A 175 -6.66 -7.22 -30.04
N THR A 176 -6.41 -8.24 -29.20
CA THR A 176 -7.09 -8.42 -27.91
C THR A 176 -6.89 -7.23 -26.98
N VAL A 177 -5.65 -6.75 -26.79
CA VAL A 177 -5.37 -5.62 -25.88
C VAL A 177 -5.94 -4.32 -26.44
N LYS A 178 -5.81 -4.09 -27.75
CA LYS A 178 -6.36 -2.91 -28.44
C LYS A 178 -7.88 -2.85 -28.35
N ASN A 179 -8.55 -3.99 -28.54
CA ASN A 179 -10.01 -4.08 -28.57
C ASN A 179 -10.64 -4.22 -27.18
N HIS A 180 -9.85 -4.47 -26.13
CA HIS A 180 -10.37 -4.61 -24.77
C HIS A 180 -10.55 -3.24 -24.10
N PRO A 181 -11.79 -2.82 -23.74
CA PRO A 181 -12.10 -1.44 -23.38
C PRO A 181 -11.37 -0.92 -22.14
N PHE A 182 -11.21 -1.74 -21.09
CA PHE A 182 -10.45 -1.30 -19.90
C PHE A 182 -8.96 -1.20 -20.18
N MET A 183 -8.33 -2.27 -20.65
CA MET A 183 -6.89 -2.30 -20.89
C MET A 183 -6.43 -1.22 -21.85
N SER A 184 -7.13 -1.02 -22.98
CA SER A 184 -6.77 0.05 -23.93
C SER A 184 -6.93 1.44 -23.31
N ALA A 185 -8.03 1.71 -22.60
CA ALA A 185 -8.24 2.99 -21.93
C ALA A 185 -7.17 3.26 -20.84
N VAL A 186 -6.77 2.24 -20.08
CA VAL A 186 -5.74 2.34 -19.04
C VAL A 186 -4.36 2.59 -19.64
N ILE A 187 -3.99 1.88 -20.72
CA ILE A 187 -2.74 2.11 -21.44
C ILE A 187 -2.69 3.55 -21.97
N CYS A 188 -3.76 4.01 -22.61
CA CYS A 188 -3.86 5.39 -23.10
C CYS A 188 -3.77 6.41 -21.96
N ALA A 189 -4.43 6.17 -20.82
CA ALA A 189 -4.36 7.04 -19.66
C ALA A 189 -2.93 7.15 -19.11
N ILE A 190 -2.20 6.04 -19.00
CA ILE A 190 -0.84 6.05 -18.47
C ILE A 190 0.13 6.73 -19.45
N ALA A 191 0.12 6.32 -20.72
CA ALA A 191 1.03 6.86 -21.73
C ALA A 191 0.78 8.35 -22.00
N SER A 192 -0.48 8.77 -22.04
CA SER A 192 -0.83 10.17 -22.34
C SER A 192 -0.23 11.15 -21.34
N ARG A 193 0.03 10.74 -20.09
CA ARG A 193 0.74 11.60 -19.12
C ARG A 193 2.11 12.06 -19.63
N ALA A 194 2.82 11.21 -20.37
CA ALA A 194 4.14 11.50 -20.91
C ALA A 194 4.05 12.18 -22.29
N VAL A 195 3.32 11.57 -23.24
CA VAL A 195 3.36 12.00 -24.65
C VAL A 195 2.25 12.98 -25.02
N ARG A 196 1.14 13.02 -24.28
CA ARG A 196 -0.04 13.87 -24.57
C ARG A 196 -0.68 14.45 -23.29
N PRO A 197 0.07 15.22 -22.47
CA PRO A 197 -0.38 15.62 -21.14
C PRO A 197 -1.69 16.42 -21.14
N ALA A 198 -1.99 17.14 -22.23
CA ALA A 198 -3.26 17.87 -22.40
C ALA A 198 -4.50 16.96 -22.42
N LYS A 199 -4.36 15.69 -22.86
CA LYS A 199 -5.44 14.70 -22.90
C LYS A 199 -5.46 13.77 -21.68
N TYR A 200 -4.46 13.84 -20.80
CA TYR A 200 -4.34 12.92 -19.67
C TYR A 200 -5.62 12.84 -18.82
N GLN A 201 -6.21 13.99 -18.49
CA GLN A 201 -7.43 14.05 -17.69
C GLN A 201 -8.66 13.47 -18.40
N GLU A 202 -8.72 13.57 -19.72
CA GLU A 202 -9.79 12.99 -20.53
C GLU A 202 -9.73 11.45 -20.47
N TYR A 203 -8.55 10.88 -20.70
CA TYR A 203 -8.34 9.43 -20.61
C TYR A 203 -8.60 8.88 -19.20
N VAL A 204 -8.14 9.60 -18.17
CA VAL A 204 -8.39 9.25 -16.77
C VAL A 204 -9.89 9.25 -16.46
N ALA A 205 -10.63 10.26 -16.92
CA ALA A 205 -12.08 10.33 -16.74
C ALA A 205 -12.82 9.20 -17.48
N ALA A 206 -12.31 8.78 -18.65
CA ALA A 206 -12.86 7.66 -19.38
C ALA A 206 -12.69 6.33 -18.63
N VAL A 207 -11.50 6.07 -18.05
CA VAL A 207 -11.28 4.90 -17.19
C VAL A 207 -12.18 4.94 -15.95
N ASP A 208 -12.33 6.10 -15.32
CA ASP A 208 -13.23 6.27 -14.16
C ASP A 208 -14.69 5.97 -14.49
N LYS A 209 -15.13 6.36 -15.69
CA LYS A 209 -16.47 6.04 -16.18
C LYS A 209 -16.63 4.53 -16.35
N LEU A 210 -15.65 3.85 -16.94
CA LEU A 210 -15.67 2.39 -17.08
C LEU A 210 -15.74 1.69 -15.72
N ILE A 211 -14.92 2.10 -14.75
CA ILE A 211 -14.96 1.56 -13.37
C ILE A 211 -16.31 1.84 -12.71
N THR A 212 -16.90 3.02 -12.91
CA THR A 212 -18.21 3.34 -12.33
C THR A 212 -19.30 2.42 -12.87
N HIS A 213 -19.23 2.03 -14.14
CA HIS A 213 -20.19 1.09 -14.74
C HIS A 213 -20.12 -0.32 -14.13
N THR A 214 -18.99 -0.74 -13.55
CA THR A 214 -18.88 -2.06 -12.90
C THR A 214 -19.50 -2.10 -11.50
N PHE A 215 -19.90 -0.95 -10.93
CA PHE A 215 -20.51 -0.92 -9.59
C PHE A 215 -21.92 -1.53 -9.55
N GLN A 216 -22.65 -1.42 -10.65
CA GLN A 216 -24.00 -1.95 -10.80
C GLN A 216 -24.12 -2.91 -11.99
N GLY A 217 -23.05 -3.03 -12.77
CA GLY A 217 -22.96 -3.86 -13.95
C GLY A 217 -22.54 -5.31 -13.63
N PRO A 218 -22.38 -6.13 -14.68
CA PRO A 218 -21.83 -7.47 -14.55
C PRO A 218 -20.41 -7.42 -13.99
N VAL A 219 -20.01 -8.53 -13.35
CA VAL A 219 -18.64 -8.71 -12.85
C VAL A 219 -17.67 -8.55 -14.04
N PRO A 220 -16.68 -7.65 -13.95
CA PRO A 220 -15.68 -7.51 -15.01
C PRO A 220 -14.89 -8.81 -15.16
N ASP A 221 -14.40 -9.08 -16.37
CA ASP A 221 -13.52 -10.21 -16.62
C ASP A 221 -12.13 -10.02 -15.95
N LEU A 222 -11.31 -11.06 -16.02
CA LEU A 222 -9.99 -11.04 -15.39
C LEU A 222 -9.09 -9.95 -15.97
N LEU A 223 -9.17 -9.69 -17.28
CA LEU A 223 -8.33 -8.69 -17.96
C LEU A 223 -8.74 -7.26 -17.57
N ALA A 224 -10.05 -7.00 -17.43
CA ALA A 224 -10.57 -5.76 -16.88
C ALA A 224 -10.14 -5.55 -15.43
N LEU A 225 -10.22 -6.58 -14.57
CA LEU A 225 -9.71 -6.49 -13.20
C LEU A 225 -8.20 -6.16 -13.18
N GLN A 226 -7.41 -6.83 -14.00
CA GLN A 226 -5.97 -6.58 -14.12
C GLN A 226 -5.69 -5.15 -14.61
N ALA A 227 -6.44 -4.64 -15.59
CA ALA A 227 -6.36 -3.25 -16.03
C ALA A 227 -6.71 -2.26 -14.90
N MET A 228 -7.73 -2.55 -14.09
CA MET A 228 -8.06 -1.74 -12.92
C MET A 228 -6.91 -1.72 -11.89
N ILE A 229 -6.27 -2.87 -11.63
CA ILE A 229 -5.09 -2.99 -10.75
C ILE A 229 -3.95 -2.10 -11.25
N VAL A 230 -3.65 -2.17 -12.55
CA VAL A 230 -2.64 -1.33 -13.20
C VAL A 230 -3.00 0.15 -13.00
N PHE A 231 -4.21 0.55 -13.35
CA PHE A 231 -4.66 1.94 -13.25
C PHE A 231 -4.54 2.52 -11.85
N VAL A 232 -5.03 1.81 -10.81
CA VAL A 232 -5.00 2.34 -9.44
C VAL A 232 -3.59 2.43 -8.88
N THR A 233 -2.70 1.52 -9.30
CA THR A 233 -1.29 1.51 -8.88
C THR A 233 -0.55 2.68 -9.52
N TRP A 234 -0.82 2.96 -10.80
CA TRP A 234 -0.20 4.06 -11.53
C TRP A 234 -0.69 5.45 -11.13
N THR A 235 -1.95 5.57 -10.71
CA THR A 235 -2.58 6.87 -10.38
C THR A 235 -2.65 7.15 -8.88
N GLY A 236 -2.16 6.26 -8.04
CA GLY A 236 -2.20 6.41 -6.58
C GLY A 236 -3.62 6.40 -5.97
N ARG A 237 -4.63 5.88 -6.70
CA ARG A 237 -6.05 5.86 -6.31
C ARG A 237 -6.37 4.77 -5.28
N THR A 238 -5.69 4.83 -4.14
CA THR A 238 -5.74 3.80 -3.07
C THR A 238 -7.15 3.45 -2.57
N ARG A 239 -8.13 4.36 -2.64
CA ARG A 239 -9.53 4.10 -2.26
C ARG A 239 -10.19 2.99 -3.08
N LEU A 240 -9.79 2.83 -4.34
CA LEU A 240 -10.38 1.84 -5.25
C LEU A 240 -9.86 0.41 -4.99
N ILE A 241 -8.75 0.25 -4.26
CA ILE A 241 -8.17 -1.07 -3.94
C ILE A 241 -9.19 -1.94 -3.20
N GLY A 242 -9.96 -1.37 -2.27
CA GLY A 242 -11.03 -2.09 -1.56
C GLY A 242 -12.07 -2.69 -2.49
N TYR A 243 -12.52 -1.92 -3.48
CA TYR A 243 -13.46 -2.39 -4.49
C TYR A 243 -12.85 -3.46 -5.39
N ILE A 244 -11.62 -3.25 -5.85
CA ILE A 244 -10.88 -4.22 -6.69
C ILE A 244 -10.71 -5.56 -5.98
N VAL A 245 -10.40 -5.56 -4.67
CA VAL A 245 -10.29 -6.78 -3.86
C VAL A 245 -11.64 -7.49 -3.77
N SER A 246 -12.75 -6.77 -3.63
CA SER A 246 -14.09 -7.36 -3.65
C SER A 246 -14.39 -8.04 -4.99
N VAL A 247 -14.09 -7.38 -6.12
CA VAL A 247 -14.26 -7.96 -7.46
C VAL A 247 -13.35 -9.18 -7.67
N ALA A 248 -12.10 -9.13 -7.21
CA ALA A 248 -11.18 -10.27 -7.24
C ALA A 248 -11.68 -11.46 -6.42
N THR A 249 -12.39 -11.18 -5.32
CA THR A 249 -13.02 -12.20 -4.48
C THR A 249 -14.20 -12.86 -5.22
N GLU A 250 -15.03 -12.07 -5.90
CA GLU A 250 -16.14 -12.55 -6.73
C GLU A 250 -15.66 -13.40 -7.92
N LEU A 251 -14.50 -13.05 -8.50
CA LEU A 251 -13.80 -13.85 -9.52
C LEU A 251 -13.03 -15.06 -8.94
N LYS A 252 -13.18 -15.33 -7.64
CA LYS A 252 -12.59 -16.48 -6.93
C LYS A 252 -11.06 -16.55 -6.99
N LEU A 253 -10.38 -15.42 -7.13
CA LEU A 253 -8.91 -15.40 -7.20
C LEU A 253 -8.26 -15.83 -5.87
N HIS A 254 -8.92 -15.54 -4.75
CA HIS A 254 -8.52 -15.98 -3.42
C HIS A 254 -8.60 -17.51 -3.25
N GLU A 255 -9.61 -18.16 -3.83
CA GLU A 255 -9.72 -19.63 -3.85
C GLU A 255 -8.59 -20.23 -4.69
N ALA A 256 -8.31 -19.65 -5.87
CA ALA A 256 -7.20 -20.08 -6.73
C ALA A 256 -5.85 -20.01 -6.00
N ALA A 257 -5.64 -18.98 -5.18
CA ALA A 257 -4.43 -18.84 -4.35
C ALA A 257 -4.29 -19.90 -3.25
N ILE A 258 -5.38 -20.51 -2.80
CA ILE A 258 -5.35 -21.65 -1.86
C ILE A 258 -5.16 -22.95 -2.64
N ILE A 259 -5.95 -23.16 -3.70
CA ILE A 259 -5.97 -24.39 -4.51
C ILE A 259 -4.60 -24.68 -5.12
N ILE A 260 -3.85 -23.66 -5.53
CA ILE A 260 -2.49 -23.84 -6.07
C ILE A 260 -1.51 -24.47 -5.06
N GLY A 261 -1.84 -24.44 -3.77
CA GLY A 261 -1.06 -25.07 -2.70
C GLY A 261 -1.33 -26.56 -2.51
N ASP A 262 -2.36 -27.11 -3.13
CA ASP A 262 -2.71 -28.52 -3.06
C ASP A 262 -1.82 -29.34 -4.02
N GLN A 263 -1.21 -30.41 -3.51
CA GLN A 263 -0.24 -31.22 -4.24
C GLN A 263 -0.88 -32.05 -5.37
N GLU A 264 -2.16 -32.38 -5.24
CA GLU A 264 -2.89 -33.17 -6.23
C GLU A 264 -3.47 -32.30 -7.36
N THR A 265 -3.37 -30.98 -7.25
CA THR A 265 -3.94 -30.05 -8.22
C THR A 265 -3.07 -29.90 -9.46
N GLU A 266 -3.69 -30.04 -10.64
CA GLU A 266 -3.04 -29.73 -11.91
C GLU A 266 -2.87 -28.21 -12.09
N TYR A 267 -1.65 -27.77 -12.37
CA TYR A 267 -1.33 -26.37 -12.64
C TYR A 267 -1.77 -25.96 -14.04
N THR A 268 -3.03 -25.56 -14.20
CA THR A 268 -3.53 -25.00 -15.47
C THR A 268 -3.12 -23.52 -15.66
N PRO A 269 -3.07 -23.01 -16.90
CA PRO A 269 -2.73 -21.60 -17.15
C PRO A 269 -3.67 -20.61 -16.46
N ASP A 270 -4.98 -20.93 -16.43
CA ASP A 270 -6.00 -20.10 -15.78
C ASP A 270 -5.83 -20.09 -14.26
N LEU A 271 -5.65 -21.26 -13.62
CA LEU A 271 -5.43 -21.35 -12.18
C LEU A 271 -4.20 -20.53 -11.75
N VAL A 272 -3.08 -20.72 -12.45
CA VAL A 272 -1.83 -19.99 -12.15
C VAL A 272 -2.00 -18.50 -12.41
N GLY A 273 -2.66 -18.09 -13.50
CA GLY A 273 -2.95 -16.69 -13.79
C GLY A 273 -3.83 -16.00 -12.73
N ARG A 274 -4.85 -16.70 -12.22
CA ARG A 274 -5.72 -16.22 -11.14
C ARG A 274 -4.98 -16.10 -9.82
N ALA A 275 -4.23 -17.13 -9.44
CA ALA A 275 -3.42 -17.12 -8.22
C ALA A 275 -2.35 -16.00 -8.28
N ARG A 276 -1.65 -15.86 -9.40
CA ARG A 276 -0.70 -14.76 -9.65
C ARG A 276 -1.35 -13.40 -9.44
N THR A 277 -2.51 -13.16 -10.04
CA THR A 277 -3.25 -11.89 -9.91
C THR A 277 -3.63 -11.60 -8.45
N TRP A 278 -4.03 -12.63 -7.68
CA TRP A 278 -4.30 -12.48 -6.24
C TRP A 278 -3.04 -12.14 -5.45
N PHE A 279 -1.92 -12.84 -5.69
CA PHE A 279 -0.67 -12.57 -5.00
C PHE A 279 -0.09 -11.17 -5.35
N THR A 280 -0.28 -10.70 -6.58
CA THR A 280 0.01 -9.30 -6.96
C THR A 280 -0.79 -8.31 -6.11
N LEU A 281 -2.09 -8.54 -5.90
CA LEU A 281 -2.91 -7.70 -5.02
C LEU A 281 -2.40 -7.71 -3.57
N CYS A 282 -2.01 -8.88 -3.05
CA CYS A 282 -1.40 -8.98 -1.72
C CYS A 282 -0.10 -8.17 -1.64
N CYS A 283 0.79 -8.25 -2.62
CA CYS A 283 2.01 -7.43 -2.68
C CYS A 283 1.69 -5.94 -2.63
N LEU A 284 0.72 -5.48 -3.42
CA LEU A 284 0.36 -4.07 -3.49
C LEU A 284 -0.24 -3.57 -2.17
N ASP A 285 -1.09 -4.36 -1.51
CA ASP A 285 -1.71 -4.00 -0.23
C ASP A 285 -0.68 -3.99 0.92
N LEU A 286 0.25 -4.97 0.94
CA LEU A 286 1.38 -5.01 1.87
C LEU A 286 2.26 -3.76 1.78
N GLN A 287 2.51 -3.26 0.57
CA GLN A 287 3.31 -2.06 0.33
C GLN A 287 2.56 -0.77 0.66
N THR A 288 1.36 -0.61 0.10
CA THR A 288 0.63 0.67 0.13
C THR A 288 -0.07 0.94 1.46
N ASN A 289 -0.51 -0.12 2.15
CA ASN A 289 -1.23 -0.02 3.42
C ASN A 289 -0.37 -0.47 4.61
N ILE A 290 0.96 -0.43 4.52
CA ILE A 290 1.86 -0.73 5.63
C ILE A 290 1.55 0.14 6.89
N SER A 291 1.18 1.40 6.71
CA SER A 291 0.81 2.35 7.78
C SER A 291 -0.69 2.46 8.05
N ARG A 292 -1.54 1.71 7.32
CA ARG A 292 -3.01 1.73 7.40
C ARG A 292 -3.55 0.33 7.66
N PRO A 293 -4.81 0.10 8.00
CA PRO A 293 -5.35 -1.27 7.96
C PRO A 293 -5.16 -1.87 6.56
N PHE A 294 -4.74 -3.14 6.50
CA PHE A 294 -4.71 -3.87 5.23
C PHE A 294 -6.13 -4.07 4.71
N VAL A 295 -6.29 -4.06 3.39
CA VAL A 295 -7.57 -4.25 2.71
C VAL A 295 -7.91 -5.74 2.62
N ILE A 296 -6.93 -6.56 2.26
CA ILE A 296 -7.09 -8.02 2.16
C ILE A 296 -6.97 -8.61 3.55
N ASN A 297 -8.07 -9.19 4.03
CA ASN A 297 -8.11 -9.85 5.32
C ASN A 297 -7.38 -11.19 5.29
N ASN A 298 -6.80 -11.57 6.42
CA ASN A 298 -6.16 -12.87 6.64
C ASN A 298 -5.15 -13.27 5.54
N MET A 299 -4.34 -12.32 5.03
CA MET A 299 -3.33 -12.63 4.00
C MET A 299 -2.47 -13.86 4.34
N ARG A 300 -2.16 -14.09 5.63
CA ARG A 300 -1.39 -15.24 6.11
C ARG A 300 -1.93 -16.60 5.68
N ASP A 301 -3.22 -16.70 5.39
CA ASP A 301 -3.85 -17.94 4.93
C ASP A 301 -3.50 -18.25 3.46
N TYR A 302 -3.07 -17.24 2.69
CA TYR A 302 -2.75 -17.36 1.26
C TYR A 302 -1.25 -17.29 0.99
N LEU A 303 -0.54 -16.35 1.64
CA LEU A 303 0.86 -16.01 1.32
C LEU A 303 1.83 -17.21 1.30
N PRO A 304 1.72 -18.24 2.17
CA PRO A 304 2.59 -19.42 2.12
C PRO A 304 2.50 -20.20 0.79
N TYR A 305 1.38 -20.08 0.07
CA TYR A 305 1.15 -20.74 -1.21
C TYR A 305 1.75 -19.98 -2.40
N ALA A 306 2.22 -18.74 -2.22
CA ALA A 306 2.82 -17.94 -3.28
C ALA A 306 4.12 -18.53 -3.86
N LYS A 307 4.71 -19.55 -3.23
CA LYS A 307 5.84 -20.29 -3.81
C LYS A 307 5.43 -21.19 -4.98
N TYR A 308 4.17 -21.62 -5.04
CA TYR A 308 3.73 -22.62 -6.02
C TYR A 308 3.52 -22.04 -7.43
N ILE A 309 3.25 -20.73 -7.57
CA ILE A 309 3.26 -20.08 -8.91
C ILE A 309 4.63 -20.21 -9.59
N ALA A 310 5.73 -20.16 -8.81
CA ALA A 310 7.09 -20.31 -9.31
C ALA A 310 7.50 -21.78 -9.56
N MET A 311 6.81 -22.73 -8.93
CA MET A 311 6.99 -24.17 -9.17
C MET A 311 6.16 -24.69 -10.34
N SER A 312 5.18 -23.89 -10.81
CA SER A 312 4.28 -24.28 -11.88
C SER A 312 4.97 -24.29 -13.26
N PRO A 313 4.52 -25.12 -14.22
CA PRO A 313 4.98 -25.06 -15.61
C PRO A 313 4.61 -23.75 -16.33
N HIS A 314 3.75 -22.93 -15.72
CA HIS A 314 3.33 -21.62 -16.23
C HIS A 314 4.04 -20.46 -15.49
N HIS A 315 5.17 -20.75 -14.86
CA HIS A 315 6.05 -19.80 -14.20
C HIS A 315 6.46 -18.66 -15.16
N ARG A 316 6.47 -17.44 -14.63
CA ARG A 316 6.90 -16.22 -15.31
C ARG A 316 7.88 -15.43 -14.44
N PRO A 317 8.77 -14.61 -15.03
CA PRO A 317 9.69 -13.74 -14.29
C PRO A 317 9.08 -12.93 -13.13
N VAL A 318 7.82 -12.49 -13.29
CA VAL A 318 7.12 -11.71 -12.27
C VAL A 318 6.82 -12.52 -11.00
N ASP A 319 6.72 -13.85 -11.09
CA ASP A 319 6.39 -14.73 -9.96
C ASP A 319 7.48 -14.72 -8.90
N ASP A 320 8.75 -14.69 -9.33
CA ASP A 320 9.90 -14.55 -8.43
C ASP A 320 9.87 -13.20 -7.71
N ARG A 321 9.49 -12.12 -8.43
CA ARG A 321 9.34 -10.78 -7.84
C ARG A 321 8.18 -10.74 -6.85
N ILE A 322 7.03 -11.32 -7.18
CA ILE A 322 5.88 -11.45 -6.28
C ILE A 322 6.29 -12.19 -5.01
N ARG A 323 6.98 -13.32 -5.13
CA ARG A 323 7.49 -14.09 -3.99
C ARG A 323 8.47 -13.28 -3.14
N ALA A 324 9.42 -12.57 -3.76
CA ALA A 324 10.37 -11.71 -3.07
C ALA A 324 9.66 -10.62 -2.27
N TYR A 325 8.69 -9.93 -2.88
CA TYR A 325 7.92 -8.87 -2.23
C TYR A 325 7.04 -9.40 -1.10
N ILE A 326 6.37 -10.54 -1.29
CA ILE A 326 5.60 -11.20 -0.21
C ILE A 326 6.52 -11.50 0.97
N LYS A 327 7.68 -12.13 0.72
CA LYS A 327 8.61 -12.50 1.78
C LYS A 327 9.10 -11.27 2.56
N GLY A 328 9.53 -10.23 1.86
CA GLY A 328 10.05 -9.01 2.47
C GLY A 328 8.98 -8.25 3.24
N PHE A 329 7.89 -7.86 2.57
CA PHE A 329 6.88 -7.02 3.20
C PHE A 329 6.07 -7.74 4.29
N THR A 330 6.06 -9.08 4.33
CA THR A 330 5.49 -9.82 5.48
C THR A 330 6.25 -9.52 6.78
N ILE A 331 7.56 -9.24 6.73
CA ILE A 331 8.36 -8.82 7.90
C ILE A 331 7.73 -7.56 8.51
N THR A 332 7.47 -6.55 7.69
CA THR A 332 6.85 -5.30 8.16
C THR A 332 5.40 -5.48 8.61
N GLY A 333 4.64 -6.35 7.93
CA GLY A 333 3.27 -6.69 8.31
C GLY A 333 3.19 -7.43 9.64
N ASP A 334 4.16 -8.29 9.92
CA ASP A 334 4.27 -9.03 11.17
C ASP A 334 4.72 -8.15 12.33
N LEU A 335 5.67 -7.24 12.10
CA LEU A 335 6.04 -6.20 13.05
C LEU A 335 4.82 -5.35 13.45
N LYS A 336 4.11 -4.82 12.46
CA LYS A 336 2.90 -4.00 12.66
C LYS A 336 1.82 -4.71 13.48
N ARG A 337 1.66 -6.03 13.31
CA ARG A 337 0.67 -6.82 14.07
C ARG A 337 1.09 -6.99 15.54
N GLN A 338 2.39 -7.19 15.78
CA GLN A 338 2.93 -7.45 17.11
C GLN A 338 2.98 -6.18 17.97
N LEU A 339 3.19 -5.02 17.35
CA LEU A 339 3.29 -3.74 18.04
C LEU A 339 1.94 -3.17 18.46
N LYS A 340 1.87 -2.71 19.72
CA LYS A 340 0.78 -1.86 20.22
C LYS A 340 1.21 -0.40 20.22
N SER A 341 0.29 0.50 19.90
CA SER A 341 0.56 1.95 19.91
C SER A 341 1.08 2.47 21.25
N SER A 342 0.71 1.85 22.37
CA SER A 342 1.20 2.24 23.71
C SER A 342 2.68 1.88 23.94
N GLN A 343 3.17 0.81 23.33
CA GLN A 343 4.56 0.38 23.43
C GLN A 343 5.49 1.34 22.68
N LEU A 344 5.04 1.85 21.54
CA LEU A 344 5.79 2.84 20.75
C LEU A 344 5.93 4.18 21.46
N THR A 345 5.03 4.54 22.38
CA THR A 345 5.07 5.81 23.12
C THR A 345 5.83 5.74 24.45
N ALA A 346 6.35 4.58 24.85
CA ALA A 346 7.10 4.43 26.09
C ALA A 346 8.44 5.19 26.02
N ASN A 347 8.83 5.90 27.08
CA ASN A 347 10.11 6.59 27.16
C ASN A 347 10.84 6.18 28.46
N PRO A 348 11.96 5.43 28.40
CA PRO A 348 12.59 4.88 27.18
C PRO A 348 11.77 3.75 26.54
N LEU A 349 12.15 3.30 25.34
CA LEU A 349 11.62 2.09 24.73
C LEU A 349 11.79 0.88 25.65
N LEU A 350 10.77 0.02 25.68
CA LEU A 350 10.84 -1.25 26.39
C LEU A 350 11.79 -2.19 25.66
N GLN A 351 12.56 -2.99 26.40
CA GLN A 351 13.52 -3.95 25.81
C GLN A 351 12.86 -4.89 24.80
N GLU A 352 11.63 -5.36 25.08
CA GLU A 352 10.86 -6.20 24.14
C GLU A 352 10.61 -5.52 22.77
N VAL A 353 10.47 -4.19 22.74
CA VAL A 353 10.27 -3.41 21.51
C VAL A 353 11.60 -3.23 20.79
N VAL A 354 12.68 -2.99 21.55
CA VAL A 354 14.04 -2.91 21.01
C VAL A 354 14.42 -4.23 20.33
N ASP A 355 14.23 -5.37 21.01
CA ASP A 355 14.52 -6.70 20.47
C ASP A 355 13.68 -6.99 19.22
N LEU A 356 12.40 -6.58 19.21
CA LEU A 356 11.52 -6.75 18.07
C LEU A 356 11.93 -5.87 16.88
N PHE A 357 12.38 -4.64 17.11
CA PHE A 357 12.91 -3.77 16.06
C PHE A 357 14.20 -4.33 15.48
N THR A 358 15.16 -4.68 16.34
CA THR A 358 16.45 -5.26 15.92
C THR A 358 16.24 -6.53 15.09
N SER A 359 15.46 -7.48 15.59
CA SER A 359 15.19 -8.72 14.85
C SER A 359 14.45 -8.47 13.52
N SER A 360 13.50 -7.54 13.48
CA SER A 360 12.80 -7.20 12.22
C SER A 360 13.74 -6.50 11.23
N ASP A 361 14.64 -5.66 11.72
CA ASP A 361 15.64 -4.94 10.93
C ASP A 361 16.64 -5.92 10.29
N GLU A 362 17.13 -6.89 11.06
CA GLU A 362 18.03 -7.97 10.61
C GLU A 362 17.35 -8.92 9.62
N LEU A 363 16.07 -9.24 9.82
CA LEU A 363 15.30 -10.05 8.88
C LEU A 363 15.20 -9.40 7.50
N VAL A 364 15.16 -8.06 7.43
CA VAL A 364 15.17 -7.34 6.14
C VAL A 364 16.54 -7.44 5.47
N ASP A 365 17.64 -7.39 6.23
CA ASP A 365 18.98 -7.59 5.69
C ASP A 365 19.17 -9.01 5.15
N GLN A 366 18.73 -10.02 5.92
CA GLN A 366 18.73 -11.42 5.50
C GLN A 366 17.89 -11.63 4.24
N TRP A 367 16.69 -11.04 4.19
CA TRP A 367 15.84 -11.08 3.02
C TRP A 367 16.54 -10.48 1.80
N PHE A 368 17.13 -9.29 1.94
CA PHE A 368 17.78 -8.61 0.81
C PHE A 368 18.98 -9.41 0.29
N HIS A 369 19.81 -9.93 1.19
CA HIS A 369 20.93 -10.80 0.86
C HIS A 369 20.47 -12.08 0.13
N GLU A 370 19.48 -12.79 0.67
CA GLU A 370 18.97 -14.02 0.06
C GLU A 370 18.40 -13.77 -1.34
N ILE A 371 17.63 -12.68 -1.51
CA ILE A 371 16.98 -12.39 -2.78
C ILE A 371 18.02 -11.99 -3.84
N ASN A 372 19.02 -11.17 -3.49
CA ASN A 372 20.06 -10.77 -4.44
C ASN A 372 20.95 -11.95 -4.87
N ASN A 373 21.16 -12.94 -3.99
CA ASN A 373 21.98 -14.11 -4.29
C ASN A 373 21.24 -15.25 -4.97
N ASN A 374 19.99 -15.50 -4.60
CA ASN A 374 19.27 -16.70 -5.01
C ASN A 374 18.29 -16.47 -6.17
N ILE A 375 17.81 -15.24 -6.37
CA ILE A 375 16.96 -14.95 -7.53
C ILE A 375 17.88 -14.77 -8.73
N HIS A 376 17.61 -15.49 -9.82
CA HIS A 376 18.39 -15.35 -11.04
C HIS A 376 18.40 -13.86 -11.48
N PRO A 377 19.57 -13.28 -11.82
CA PRO A 377 19.69 -11.85 -12.12
C PRO A 377 18.72 -11.34 -13.19
N LEU A 378 18.36 -12.17 -14.18
CA LEU A 378 17.34 -11.86 -15.21
C LEU A 378 15.95 -11.53 -14.63
N TYR A 379 15.62 -12.02 -13.43
CA TYR A 379 14.38 -11.72 -12.74
C TYR A 379 14.51 -10.52 -11.79
N GLN A 380 15.74 -10.11 -11.51
CA GLN A 380 16.09 -8.88 -10.79
C GLN A 380 16.20 -7.68 -11.75
N THR A 381 16.63 -7.91 -13.00
CA THR A 381 16.90 -6.87 -14.00
C THR A 381 15.75 -6.69 -14.97
N PHE A 382 15.41 -5.42 -15.19
CA PHE A 382 14.69 -4.95 -16.37
C PHE A 382 15.69 -4.85 -17.54
N PRO A 383 15.27 -4.58 -18.79
CA PRO A 383 16.09 -4.85 -19.99
C PRO A 383 17.48 -4.18 -20.02
N GLU A 384 17.73 -3.20 -19.16
CA GLU A 384 19.01 -2.50 -19.04
C GLU A 384 19.79 -2.94 -17.79
N ARG A 385 21.10 -3.17 -17.97
CA ARG A 385 22.03 -3.70 -16.96
C ARG A 385 22.13 -2.88 -15.65
N GLN A 386 21.58 -1.67 -15.61
CA GLN A 386 21.61 -0.77 -14.44
C GLN A 386 20.48 -1.01 -13.42
N ASP A 387 19.53 -1.91 -13.70
CA ASP A 387 18.33 -2.10 -12.87
C ASP A 387 18.44 -3.17 -11.75
N ARG A 388 19.65 -3.67 -11.44
CA ARG A 388 19.89 -4.53 -10.26
C ARG A 388 19.48 -3.85 -8.93
N ASN A 389 19.32 -2.52 -8.95
CA ASN A 389 18.96 -1.70 -7.79
C ASN A 389 17.44 -1.61 -7.54
N ARG A 390 16.56 -2.28 -8.31
CA ARG A 390 15.10 -2.12 -8.07
C ARG A 390 14.62 -2.74 -6.76
N LEU A 391 15.32 -3.74 -6.21
CA LEU A 391 15.05 -4.27 -4.87
C LEU A 391 15.65 -3.41 -3.75
N LEU A 392 16.54 -2.48 -4.08
CA LEU A 392 17.08 -1.52 -3.12
C LEU A 392 15.99 -0.56 -2.63
N MET A 393 15.05 -0.20 -3.50
CA MET A 393 13.90 0.63 -3.16
C MET A 393 13.01 0.00 -2.08
N PRO A 394 12.46 -1.22 -2.25
CA PRO A 394 11.69 -1.89 -1.20
C PRO A 394 12.55 -2.21 0.03
N PHE A 395 13.84 -2.56 -0.13
CA PHE A 395 14.76 -2.73 1.00
C PHE A 395 14.82 -1.46 1.88
N ALA A 396 15.24 -0.34 1.29
CA ALA A 396 15.40 0.92 1.98
C ALA A 396 14.06 1.40 2.57
N PHE A 397 12.94 1.18 1.86
CA PHE A 397 11.62 1.52 2.37
C PHE A 397 11.22 0.68 3.60
N MET A 398 11.49 -0.63 3.60
CA MET A 398 11.22 -1.49 4.76
C MET A 398 12.08 -1.12 5.97
N LYS A 399 13.39 -0.92 5.77
CA LYS A 399 14.31 -0.46 6.84
C LYS A 399 13.87 0.90 7.39
N LEU A 400 13.52 1.84 6.52
CA LEU A 400 12.96 3.15 6.91
C LEU A 400 11.66 3.01 7.70
N TYR A 401 10.74 2.16 7.26
CA TYR A 401 9.48 1.95 7.98
C TYR A 401 9.72 1.37 9.38
N ILE A 402 10.44 0.24 9.47
CA ILE A 402 10.68 -0.50 10.72
C ILE A 402 11.36 0.42 11.75
N ASN A 403 12.53 0.94 11.40
CA ASN A 403 13.32 1.75 12.31
C ASN A 403 12.65 3.11 12.58
N GLY A 404 11.94 3.66 11.58
CA GLY A 404 11.25 4.94 11.71
C GLY A 404 10.09 4.92 12.71
N LEU A 405 9.57 3.74 13.09
CA LEU A 405 8.60 3.63 14.18
C LEU A 405 9.16 4.09 15.53
N ALA A 406 10.50 4.05 15.71
CA ALA A 406 11.18 4.56 16.90
C ALA A 406 11.05 6.09 17.09
N LEU A 407 10.56 6.82 16.09
CA LEU A 407 10.27 8.25 16.25
C LEU A 407 8.95 8.50 16.99
N GLN A 408 8.03 7.52 17.04
CA GLN A 408 6.74 7.71 17.69
C GLN A 408 6.91 7.91 19.19
N GLY A 409 6.18 8.88 19.76
CA GLY A 409 6.24 9.19 21.19
C GLY A 409 7.39 10.10 21.62
N VAL A 410 8.32 10.46 20.72
CA VAL A 410 9.38 11.43 21.01
C VAL A 410 8.79 12.85 20.96
N GLY A 411 8.80 13.55 22.10
CA GLY A 411 8.23 14.89 22.23
C GLY A 411 9.25 16.02 22.02
N SER A 412 10.50 15.80 22.45
CA SER A 412 11.59 16.77 22.32
C SER A 412 12.95 16.13 22.05
N ALA A 413 13.97 16.95 21.80
CA ALA A 413 15.35 16.48 21.64
C ALA A 413 15.94 15.96 22.96
N GLU A 414 15.50 16.49 24.11
CA GLU A 414 15.89 15.98 25.43
C GLU A 414 15.31 14.60 25.69
N ASP A 415 14.05 14.36 25.32
CA ASP A 415 13.43 13.02 25.39
C ASP A 415 14.27 12.01 24.61
N LEU A 416 14.66 12.36 23.38
CA LEU A 416 15.48 11.51 22.53
C LEU A 416 16.88 11.27 23.11
N SER A 417 17.50 12.30 23.69
CA SER A 417 18.84 12.22 24.30
C SER A 417 18.89 11.24 25.48
N SER A 418 17.75 10.96 26.10
CA SER A 418 17.64 10.02 27.23
C SER A 418 17.45 8.55 26.81
N ASP A 419 17.23 8.28 25.52
CA ASP A 419 16.94 6.94 24.98
C ASP A 419 17.91 6.60 23.82
N PRO A 420 19.10 6.04 24.13
CA PRO A 420 20.10 5.68 23.13
C PRO A 420 19.60 4.70 22.07
N ALA A 421 18.71 3.78 22.44
CA ALA A 421 18.15 2.81 21.49
C ALA A 421 17.31 3.49 20.41
N ARG A 422 16.49 4.49 20.77
CA ARG A 422 15.76 5.30 19.79
C ARG A 422 16.69 6.07 18.86
N ILE A 423 17.79 6.61 19.37
CA ILE A 423 18.77 7.34 18.55
C ILE A 423 19.29 6.43 17.44
N GLU A 424 19.72 5.22 17.80
CA GLU A 424 20.26 4.25 16.84
C GLU A 424 19.24 3.87 15.76
N PHE A 425 18.00 3.55 16.13
CA PHE A 425 16.95 3.25 15.15
C PHE A 425 16.63 4.47 14.27
N ILE A 426 16.52 5.68 14.83
CA ILE A 426 16.24 6.88 14.04
C ILE A 426 17.38 7.19 13.06
N GLN A 427 18.64 6.96 13.45
CA GLN A 427 19.80 7.07 12.55
C GLN A 427 19.68 6.09 11.37
N ARG A 428 19.46 4.79 11.63
CA ARG A 428 19.26 3.78 10.59
C ARG A 428 18.10 4.12 9.66
N ALA A 429 17.01 4.66 10.20
CA ALA A 429 15.86 5.10 9.41
C ALA A 429 16.22 6.30 8.50
N LEU A 430 16.95 7.30 9.03
CA LEU A 430 17.42 8.45 8.26
C LEU A 430 18.41 8.05 7.16
N ASP A 431 19.30 7.10 7.44
CA ASP A 431 20.21 6.52 6.45
C ASP A 431 19.44 5.79 5.35
N SER A 432 18.41 5.03 5.71
CA SER A 432 17.54 4.36 4.75
C SER A 432 16.74 5.36 3.89
N ALA A 433 16.27 6.47 4.48
CA ALA A 433 15.63 7.56 3.72
C ALA A 433 16.62 8.23 2.74
N SER A 434 17.85 8.47 3.18
CA SER A 434 18.93 9.02 2.35
C SER A 434 19.25 8.10 1.18
N LEU A 435 19.47 6.82 1.45
CA LEU A 435 19.76 5.77 0.47
C LEU A 435 18.65 5.68 -0.58
N MET A 436 17.39 5.72 -0.16
CA MET A 436 16.26 5.66 -1.08
C MET A 436 16.23 6.86 -2.04
N ILE A 437 16.38 8.08 -1.53
CA ILE A 437 16.40 9.29 -2.36
C ILE A 437 17.63 9.30 -3.28
N GLN A 438 18.80 8.91 -2.76
CA GLN A 438 20.04 8.81 -3.54
C GLN A 438 19.88 7.84 -4.70
N THR A 439 19.37 6.63 -4.45
CA THR A 439 19.14 5.60 -5.47
C THR A 439 18.26 6.11 -6.61
N GLN A 440 17.19 6.84 -6.26
CA GLN A 440 16.28 7.44 -7.23
C GLN A 440 16.93 8.58 -8.02
N TYR A 441 17.74 9.41 -7.35
CA TYR A 441 18.40 10.55 -7.97
C TYR A 441 19.55 10.14 -8.90
N GLU A 442 20.36 9.15 -8.53
CA GLU A 442 21.51 8.72 -9.33
C GLU A 442 21.07 7.95 -10.59
N SER A 443 19.93 7.25 -10.54
CA SER A 443 19.37 6.55 -11.71
C SER A 443 18.85 7.53 -12.77
N HIS A 444 19.52 7.57 -13.92
CA HIS A 444 19.10 8.38 -15.07
C HIS A 444 17.70 7.98 -15.57
N GLU A 445 17.45 6.69 -15.73
CA GLU A 445 16.16 6.17 -16.19
C GLU A 445 15.04 6.46 -15.20
N PHE A 446 15.30 6.35 -13.90
CA PHE A 446 14.34 6.73 -12.89
C PHE A 446 13.98 8.22 -13.01
N ARG A 447 14.98 9.11 -13.05
CA ARG A 447 14.75 10.56 -13.20
C ARG A 447 13.99 10.89 -14.47
N ARG A 448 14.35 10.27 -15.59
CA ARG A 448 13.67 10.45 -16.89
C ARG A 448 12.21 10.02 -16.81
N SER A 449 11.93 8.88 -16.19
CA SER A 449 10.57 8.34 -16.07
C SER A 449 9.70 9.02 -15.00
N PHE A 450 10.30 9.79 -14.09
CA PHE A 450 9.62 10.35 -12.92
C PHE A 450 8.39 11.22 -13.28
N HIS A 451 8.44 11.97 -14.38
CA HIS A 451 7.34 12.85 -14.80
C HIS A 451 6.01 12.13 -15.09
N TYR A 452 6.05 10.85 -15.50
CA TYR A 452 4.85 10.02 -15.71
C TYR A 452 4.63 8.91 -14.67
N THR A 453 5.62 8.61 -13.83
CA THR A 453 5.56 7.56 -12.80
C THR A 453 5.41 8.10 -11.37
N MET A 454 5.33 9.43 -11.21
CA MET A 454 5.39 10.14 -9.93
C MET A 454 4.40 9.61 -8.88
N ASP A 455 3.20 9.19 -9.25
CA ASP A 455 2.21 8.78 -8.23
C ASP A 455 2.59 7.43 -7.60
N TYR A 456 3.19 6.53 -8.39
CA TYR A 456 3.70 5.25 -7.91
C TYR A 456 5.01 5.43 -7.15
N PHE A 457 6.01 6.01 -7.81
CA PHE A 457 7.36 6.13 -7.25
C PHE A 457 7.53 7.27 -6.24
N GLY A 458 6.73 8.32 -6.35
CA GLY A 458 6.79 9.46 -5.45
C GLY A 458 6.26 9.15 -4.07
N THR A 459 5.34 8.19 -3.92
CA THR A 459 4.81 7.80 -2.60
C THR A 459 5.92 7.40 -1.60
N PRO A 460 6.82 6.44 -1.90
CA PRO A 460 7.93 6.13 -1.02
C PRO A 460 8.92 7.31 -0.88
N THR A 461 9.19 8.07 -1.94
CA THR A 461 10.04 9.29 -1.86
C THR A 461 9.49 10.31 -0.86
N TYR A 462 8.18 10.60 -0.93
CA TYR A 462 7.48 11.48 0.01
C TYR A 462 7.52 10.95 1.44
N TYR A 463 7.46 9.63 1.63
CA TYR A 463 7.60 9.02 2.95
C TYR A 463 9.00 9.29 3.53
N ALA A 464 10.07 9.10 2.76
CA ALA A 464 11.44 9.46 3.18
C ALA A 464 11.60 10.93 3.52
N ILE A 465 11.16 11.82 2.63
CA ILE A 465 11.26 13.27 2.86
C ILE A 465 10.49 13.67 4.12
N SER A 466 9.27 13.15 4.27
CA SER A 466 8.44 13.42 5.44
C SER A 466 9.09 12.92 6.74
N PHE A 467 9.76 11.77 6.68
CA PHE A 467 10.49 11.24 7.82
C PHE A 467 11.69 12.13 8.16
N ILE A 468 12.51 12.53 7.17
CA ILE A 468 13.64 13.46 7.37
C ILE A 468 13.16 14.75 8.05
N PHE A 469 12.12 15.39 7.52
CA PHE A 469 11.60 16.64 8.11
C PHE A 469 11.03 16.48 9.51
N LYS A 470 10.58 15.30 9.91
CA LYS A 470 10.06 15.03 11.26
C LYS A 470 11.16 14.66 12.25
N ALA A 471 12.10 13.82 11.83
CA ALA A 471 13.16 13.30 12.68
C ALA A 471 14.28 14.31 12.88
N LEU A 472 14.66 15.05 11.84
CA LEU A 472 15.83 15.91 11.86
C LEU A 472 15.77 17.01 12.95
N PRO A 473 14.64 17.72 13.18
CA PRO A 473 14.54 18.68 14.28
C PRO A 473 14.78 18.10 15.67
N LEU A 474 14.59 16.80 15.85
CA LEU A 474 14.77 16.09 17.13
C LEU A 474 16.16 15.46 17.23
N ALA A 475 16.69 14.96 16.10
CA ALA A 475 17.90 14.15 16.05
C ALA A 475 19.14 14.90 15.55
N TYR A 476 19.06 16.20 15.24
CA TYR A 476 20.14 16.96 14.58
C TYR A 476 21.51 16.89 15.28
N ASN A 477 21.56 16.73 16.60
CA ASN A 477 22.81 16.57 17.37
C ASN A 477 23.51 15.21 17.14
N PHE A 478 22.80 14.25 16.55
CA PHE A 478 23.24 12.86 16.39
C PHE A 478 23.39 12.44 14.92
N VAL A 479 23.08 13.33 13.96
CA VAL A 479 23.07 12.99 12.53
C VAL A 479 23.69 14.08 11.67
N ASP A 480 24.16 13.69 10.49
CA ASP A 480 24.59 14.65 9.48
C ASP A 480 23.39 15.36 8.84
N SER A 481 23.04 16.50 9.44
CA SER A 481 21.97 17.38 8.96
C SER A 481 22.24 17.92 7.56
N GLN A 482 23.51 18.15 7.20
CA GLN A 482 23.90 18.67 5.89
C GLN A 482 23.61 17.65 4.80
N ARG A 483 24.05 16.40 4.99
CA ARG A 483 23.78 15.29 4.07
C ARG A 483 22.28 15.08 3.87
N LEU A 484 21.51 15.01 4.95
CA LEU A 484 20.07 14.75 4.88
C LEU A 484 19.29 15.86 4.16
N LEU A 485 19.62 17.13 4.44
CA LEU A 485 18.97 18.25 3.76
C LEU A 485 19.40 18.34 2.28
N ALA A 486 20.63 17.95 1.94
CA ALA A 486 21.07 17.84 0.56
C ALA A 486 20.29 16.77 -0.22
N ARG A 487 20.00 15.60 0.41
CA ARG A 487 19.11 14.58 -0.19
C ARG A 487 17.72 15.14 -0.47
N VAL A 488 17.14 15.90 0.46
CA VAL A 488 15.83 16.52 0.20
C VAL A 488 15.88 17.53 -0.96
N ARG A 489 17.00 18.26 -1.13
CA ARG A 489 17.19 19.11 -2.32
C ARG A 489 17.29 18.31 -3.62
N GLN A 490 17.98 17.18 -3.61
CA GLN A 490 18.02 16.26 -4.76
C GLN A 490 16.60 15.78 -5.12
N ALA A 491 15.81 15.38 -4.13
CA ALA A 491 14.41 15.04 -4.37
C ALA A 491 13.61 16.23 -4.95
N ALA A 492 13.79 17.45 -4.42
CA ALA A 492 13.14 18.65 -4.97
C ALA A 492 13.50 18.90 -6.44
N GLN A 493 14.74 18.63 -6.84
CA GLN A 493 15.16 18.70 -8.24
C GLN A 493 14.43 17.65 -9.10
N MET A 494 14.28 16.42 -8.61
CA MET A 494 13.51 15.38 -9.29
C MET A 494 12.04 15.78 -9.47
N PHE A 495 11.40 16.34 -8.43
CA PHE A 495 10.03 16.86 -8.53
C PHE A 495 9.91 17.99 -9.55
N GLN A 496 10.88 18.90 -9.60
CA GLN A 496 10.89 19.95 -10.62
C GLN A 496 11.05 19.37 -12.03
N GLN A 497 12.00 18.44 -12.25
CA GLN A 497 12.19 17.76 -13.54
C GLN A 497 10.94 16.95 -13.93
N GLY A 498 10.22 16.43 -12.94
CA GLY A 498 8.94 15.74 -13.09
C GLY A 498 7.73 16.64 -13.39
N GLY A 499 7.91 17.96 -13.48
CA GLY A 499 6.83 18.92 -13.72
C GLY A 499 6.02 19.31 -12.47
N ALA A 500 6.38 18.83 -11.28
CA ALA A 500 5.73 19.19 -10.02
C ALA A 500 6.45 20.36 -9.33
N LEU A 501 6.36 21.55 -9.94
CA LEU A 501 7.08 22.75 -9.49
C LEU A 501 6.67 23.19 -8.08
N ASP A 502 5.38 23.12 -7.76
CA ASP A 502 4.87 23.53 -6.44
C ASP A 502 5.43 22.64 -5.33
N ALA A 503 5.40 21.31 -5.53
CA ALA A 503 6.00 20.36 -4.61
C ALA A 503 7.51 20.62 -4.45
N ALA A 504 8.24 20.82 -5.54
CA ALA A 504 9.67 21.14 -5.49
C ALA A 504 9.97 22.41 -4.67
N ASN A 505 9.14 23.45 -4.81
CA ASN A 505 9.30 24.69 -4.06
C ASN A 505 8.95 24.52 -2.58
N GLU A 506 7.91 23.76 -2.24
CA GLU A 506 7.59 23.41 -0.86
C GLU A 506 8.72 22.65 -0.18
N LEU A 507 9.36 21.71 -0.89
CA LEU A 507 10.51 20.97 -0.39
C LEU A 507 11.70 21.89 -0.11
N ARG A 508 12.01 22.83 -1.01
CA ARG A 508 13.08 23.83 -0.80
C ARG A 508 12.82 24.71 0.41
N GLN A 509 11.59 25.22 0.54
CA GLN A 509 11.20 25.99 1.73
C GLN A 509 11.31 25.15 3.00
N GLY A 510 10.94 23.87 2.93
CA GLY A 510 11.13 22.92 4.03
C GLY A 510 12.60 22.78 4.42
N VAL A 511 13.49 22.63 3.44
CA VAL A 511 14.94 22.57 3.66
C VAL A 511 15.45 23.85 4.34
N ASP A 512 15.04 25.03 3.87
CA ASP A 512 15.49 26.29 4.47
C ASP A 512 14.98 26.45 5.91
N ARG A 513 13.73 26.06 6.18
CA ARG A 513 13.15 26.09 7.54
C ARG A 513 13.87 25.14 8.49
N ILE A 514 14.10 23.89 8.08
CA ILE A 514 14.77 22.91 8.94
C ILE A 514 16.25 23.25 9.09
N GLY A 515 16.93 23.70 8.03
CA GLY A 515 18.32 24.15 8.09
C GLY A 515 18.52 25.30 9.08
N ALA A 516 17.58 26.25 9.15
CA ALA A 516 17.62 27.30 10.17
C ALA A 516 17.49 26.75 11.61
N LEU A 517 16.63 25.74 11.82
CA LEU A 517 16.45 25.09 13.13
C LEU A 517 17.68 24.30 13.55
N THR A 518 18.32 23.61 12.62
CA THR A 518 19.51 22.77 12.88
C THR A 518 20.83 23.53 12.72
N GLN A 519 20.77 24.86 12.52
CA GLN A 519 21.94 25.72 12.25
C GLN A 519 22.82 25.21 11.10
N THR A 520 22.20 24.55 10.12
CA THR A 520 22.87 23.93 8.97
C THR A 520 22.74 24.83 7.76
N VAL A 521 23.87 25.26 7.20
CA VAL A 521 23.91 26.06 5.97
C VAL A 521 24.31 25.17 4.80
N LEU A 522 23.47 25.10 3.77
CA LEU A 522 23.76 24.33 2.56
C LEU A 522 24.23 25.22 1.41
N SER A 523 25.50 25.07 1.03
CA SER A 523 26.06 25.68 -0.18
C SER A 523 25.42 25.14 -1.47
N PRO A 524 25.39 25.89 -2.58
CA PRO A 524 24.92 25.39 -3.88
C PRO A 524 25.63 24.11 -4.34
N GLU A 525 26.93 23.97 -4.02
CA GLU A 525 27.79 22.82 -4.35
C GLU A 525 27.41 21.52 -3.60
N SER A 526 26.61 21.61 -2.53
CA SER A 526 26.16 20.43 -1.76
C SER A 526 25.22 19.49 -2.52
N LEU A 527 24.76 19.89 -3.72
CA LEU A 527 23.95 19.09 -4.62
C LEU A 527 24.76 18.00 -5.35
N GLU A 528 26.03 18.28 -5.63
CA GLU A 528 26.92 17.43 -6.44
C GLU A 528 27.80 16.51 -5.58
N ASN A 529 28.06 16.89 -4.32
CA ASN A 529 28.82 16.10 -3.35
C ASN A 529 28.27 16.34 -1.94
N PRO A 530 27.16 15.69 -1.55
CA PRO A 530 26.75 15.68 -0.15
C PRO A 530 27.84 14.92 0.62
N GLY A 531 28.58 15.62 1.49
CA GLY A 531 29.77 15.11 2.18
C GLY A 531 29.65 13.68 2.72
N ALA A 532 30.76 12.95 2.64
CA ALA A 532 30.83 11.50 2.82
C ALA A 532 29.78 10.78 1.97
N GLU A 533 29.90 10.93 0.64
CA GLU A 533 29.38 9.92 -0.25
C GLU A 533 29.93 8.59 0.23
N ILE A 534 29.05 7.70 0.67
CA ILE A 534 29.30 6.31 0.40
C ILE A 534 28.72 6.18 -1.01
N PRO A 535 29.54 6.29 -2.07
CA PRO A 535 29.02 6.16 -3.42
C PRO A 535 28.32 4.81 -3.52
N LEU A 536 27.30 4.64 -4.38
CA LEU A 536 26.49 3.40 -4.39
C LEU A 536 27.35 2.13 -4.56
N ASN A 537 28.56 2.26 -5.10
CA ASN A 537 29.60 1.23 -5.22
C ASN A 537 30.46 1.00 -3.96
N ILE A 538 30.30 1.78 -2.89
CA ILE A 538 30.97 1.67 -1.58
C ILE A 538 29.94 1.51 -0.44
N LEU A 539 28.71 2.04 -0.56
CA LEU A 539 27.63 1.87 0.45
C LEU A 539 27.25 0.41 0.65
N PHE A 540 27.67 -0.37 -0.34
CA PHE A 540 27.79 -1.79 -0.32
C PHE A 540 29.21 -2.07 -0.82
N ASP A 541 29.89 -3.07 -0.27
CA ASP A 541 30.72 -3.94 -1.12
C ASP A 541 29.80 -4.67 -2.14
N ILE A 542 28.94 -3.93 -2.88
CA ILE A 542 28.58 -4.21 -4.25
C ILE A 542 29.78 -3.62 -4.95
N PRO A 543 30.77 -4.42 -5.30
CA PRO A 543 31.94 -3.85 -5.88
C PRO A 543 31.49 -3.16 -7.16
N SER A 544 32.18 -2.09 -7.54
CA SER A 544 32.32 -1.79 -8.95
C SER A 544 33.12 -2.92 -9.64
N PHE A 545 32.69 -4.18 -9.52
CA PHE A 545 33.15 -5.33 -10.31
C PHE A 545 32.24 -5.51 -11.52
N ILE A 546 31.66 -4.43 -12.04
CA ILE A 546 30.98 -4.43 -13.33
C ILE A 546 31.93 -4.95 -14.43
N ASP A 547 33.24 -4.81 -14.23
CA ASP A 547 34.27 -5.29 -15.16
C ASP A 547 35.10 -6.51 -14.68
N GLU A 548 34.99 -6.98 -13.42
CA GLU A 548 35.94 -7.99 -12.86
C GLU A 548 35.34 -9.21 -12.14
N MET A 549 34.03 -9.31 -11.87
CA MET A 549 33.46 -10.54 -11.28
C MET A 549 33.10 -11.56 -12.37
N ALA A 550 33.77 -12.71 -12.33
CA ALA A 550 33.29 -13.92 -12.98
C ALA A 550 31.98 -14.36 -12.29
N TRP A 551 31.10 -15.00 -13.05
CA TRP A 551 29.71 -15.33 -12.71
C TRP A 551 29.50 -16.23 -11.47
N ASP A 552 30.56 -16.59 -10.76
CA ASP A 552 30.60 -17.65 -9.73
C ASP A 552 30.85 -17.14 -8.29
N ASP A 553 30.92 -15.82 -8.05
CA ASP A 553 31.23 -15.26 -6.72
C ASP A 553 29.97 -14.76 -5.95
N ASP A 554 29.82 -15.17 -4.68
CA ASP A 554 28.70 -14.84 -3.77
C ASP A 554 28.70 -13.37 -3.29
N PHE A 555 27.51 -12.76 -3.12
CA PHE A 555 27.35 -11.38 -2.60
C PHE A 555 27.50 -11.33 -1.06
N PRO A 556 28.15 -10.30 -0.48
CA PRO A 556 28.40 -10.25 0.96
C PRO A 556 27.14 -9.99 1.82
N THR A 557 27.15 -10.47 3.06
CA THR A 557 26.16 -10.10 4.09
C THR A 557 26.38 -8.66 4.57
N LEU A 558 25.39 -7.80 4.42
CA LEU A 558 25.42 -6.41 4.93
C LEU A 558 25.15 -6.42 6.43
N GLY A 559 26.21 -6.34 7.23
CA GLY A 559 26.12 -6.35 8.69
C GLY A 559 27.47 -6.38 9.43
N MET A 560 28.56 -6.12 8.73
CA MET A 560 29.93 -6.18 9.26
C MET A 560 30.73 -4.95 8.83
N PHE A 561 30.14 -3.75 8.94
CA PHE A 561 30.93 -2.52 8.82
C PHE A 561 31.32 -2.03 10.22
N PRO A 562 32.62 -1.82 10.48
CA PRO A 562 33.04 -1.20 11.72
C PRO A 562 32.46 0.21 11.76
N SER A 563 31.92 0.58 12.93
CA SER A 563 31.58 1.96 13.27
C SER A 563 32.75 2.88 12.91
N VAL A 564 32.56 3.77 11.93
CA VAL A 564 33.44 4.91 11.67
C VAL A 564 32.86 6.13 12.35
#